data_AF-A0A7C1AD29-F1
#
_entry.id   AF-A0A7C1AD29-F1
#
_cell.length_a   1.000
_cell.length_b   1.000
_cell.length_c   1.000
_cell.angle_alpha   90.00
_cell.angle_beta   90.00
_cell.angle_gamma   90.00
#
_symmetry.space_group_name_H-M   'P 1'
#
loop_
_entity.id
_entity.type
_entity.pdbx_description
1 polymer ?
#
loop_
_entity_poly.entity_id
_entity_poly.type
_entity_poly.pdbx_seq_one_letter_code
_entity_poly.pdbx_strand_id
1 'polypeptide(L)'
;AGTEGDVFIKALIDKEGKVVKAEIAETSGYISLDSAAVEAAFKNEYKPAMQESKPVAVWVTYKVTFSLDDDKDKDKDQDKDQIKKIEKKKP
;
A
#
# COMPACT_ATOMS: atom_id res chain seq x y z
N ALA A 1 -16.68 -15.17 -14.32
CA ALA A 1 -16.16 -13.87 -14.74
C ALA A 1 -14.97 -13.56 -13.84
N GLY A 2 -13.80 -13.28 -14.42
CA GLY A 2 -12.71 -12.70 -13.65
C GLY A 2 -13.03 -11.23 -13.37
N THR A 3 -12.61 -10.71 -12.22
CA THR A 3 -12.84 -9.32 -11.85
C THR A 3 -11.49 -8.62 -11.78
N GLU A 4 -11.31 -7.63 -12.62
CA GLU A 4 -10.14 -6.74 -12.69
C GLU A 4 -10.54 -5.34 -12.20
N GLY A 5 -9.57 -4.59 -11.70
CA GLY A 5 -9.82 -3.23 -11.19
C GLY A 5 -8.66 -2.66 -10.39
N ASP A 6 -8.73 -1.35 -10.17
CA ASP A 6 -7.76 -0.59 -9.40
C ASP A 6 -8.32 -0.26 -8.01
N VAL A 7 -7.55 -0.52 -6.96
CA VAL A 7 -7.89 -0.14 -5.58
C VAL A 7 -6.80 0.76 -5.05
N PHE A 8 -7.16 1.92 -4.47
CA PHE A 8 -6.19 2.73 -3.76
C PHE A 8 -6.29 2.46 -2.27
N ILE A 9 -5.16 2.09 -1.67
CA ILE A 9 -5.06 1.82 -0.24
C ILE A 9 -4.20 2.87 0.40
N LYS A 10 -4.66 3.36 1.54
CA LYS A 10 -3.91 4.21 2.45
C LYS A 10 -3.47 3.38 3.67
N ALA A 11 -2.18 3.12 3.79
CA ALA A 11 -1.59 2.37 4.90
C ALA A 11 -0.81 3.31 5.83
N LEU A 12 -1.00 3.14 7.14
CA LEU A 12 -0.20 3.77 8.19
C LEU A 12 0.92 2.81 8.58
N ILE A 13 2.14 3.19 8.25
CA ILE A 13 3.35 2.46 8.61
C ILE A 13 3.89 3.08 9.88
N ASP A 14 4.13 2.26 10.92
CA ASP A 14 4.75 2.71 12.16
C ASP A 14 6.28 2.80 12.05
N LYS A 15 6.94 3.25 13.11
CA LYS A 15 8.39 3.40 13.25
C LYS A 15 9.16 2.10 13.05
N GLU A 16 8.51 0.97 13.26
CA GLU A 16 9.07 -0.36 13.03
C GLU A 16 8.93 -0.84 11.58
N GLY A 17 8.23 -0.11 10.71
CA GLY A 17 7.98 -0.54 9.33
C GLY A 17 6.76 -1.45 9.16
N LYS A 18 5.98 -1.65 10.23
CA LYS A 18 4.75 -2.45 10.23
C LYS A 18 3.54 -1.59 9.89
N VAL A 19 2.64 -2.12 9.07
CA VAL A 19 1.33 -1.49 8.82
C VAL A 19 0.45 -1.68 10.05
N VAL A 20 0.17 -0.59 10.75
CA VAL A 20 -0.71 -0.60 11.93
C VAL A 20 -2.16 -0.28 11.57
N LYS A 21 -2.38 0.35 10.42
CA LYS A 21 -3.71 0.69 9.92
C LYS A 21 -3.73 0.69 8.40
N ALA A 22 -4.78 0.17 7.78
CA ALA A 22 -5.02 0.26 6.35
C ALA A 22 -6.46 0.68 6.10
N GLU A 23 -6.66 1.63 5.19
CA GLU A 23 -7.95 2.20 4.82
C GLU A 23 -8.06 2.26 3.30
N ILE A 24 -9.23 1.99 2.75
CA ILE A 24 -9.49 2.12 1.32
C ILE A 24 -9.64 3.62 1.02
N ALA A 25 -8.73 4.16 0.22
CA ALA A 25 -8.81 5.53 -0.28
C ALA A 25 -9.75 5.63 -1.48
N GLU A 26 -9.71 4.64 -2.38
CA GLU A 26 -10.60 4.54 -3.54
C GLU A 26 -10.89 3.07 -3.83
N THR A 27 -12.17 2.74 -3.95
CA THR A 27 -12.68 1.39 -4.20
C THR A 27 -12.64 1.06 -5.69
N SER A 28 -12.35 -0.19 -6.00
CA SER A 28 -12.46 -0.75 -7.36
C SER A 28 -13.90 -0.91 -7.86
N GLY A 29 -14.88 -0.68 -6.99
CA GLY A 29 -16.28 -1.02 -7.22
C GLY A 29 -16.63 -2.47 -6.84
N TYR A 30 -15.65 -3.27 -6.41
CA TYR A 30 -15.84 -4.65 -5.99
C TYR A 30 -15.30 -4.90 -4.59
N ILE A 31 -16.20 -5.19 -3.65
CA ILE A 31 -15.88 -5.44 -2.23
C ILE A 31 -14.84 -6.56 -2.08
N SER A 32 -14.91 -7.61 -2.92
CA SER A 32 -13.98 -8.73 -2.89
C SER A 32 -12.54 -8.31 -3.21
N LEU A 33 -12.35 -7.43 -4.20
CA LEU A 33 -11.03 -6.89 -4.55
C LEU A 33 -10.54 -5.95 -3.45
N ASP A 34 -11.42 -5.07 -2.96
CA ASP A 34 -11.07 -4.12 -1.92
C ASP A 34 -10.59 -4.81 -0.63
N SER A 35 -11.29 -5.87 -0.17
CA SER A 35 -10.89 -6.65 1.00
C SER A 35 -9.55 -7.35 0.77
N ALA A 36 -9.37 -8.00 -0.38
CA ALA A 36 -8.12 -8.68 -0.72
C ALA A 36 -6.93 -7.71 -0.75
N ALA A 37 -7.15 -6.50 -1.27
CA ALA A 37 -6.17 -5.45 -1.32
C ALA A 37 -5.75 -5.02 0.09
N VAL A 38 -6.72 -4.79 0.99
CA VAL A 38 -6.46 -4.43 2.40
C VAL A 38 -5.71 -5.55 3.12
N GLU A 39 -6.10 -6.81 2.94
CA GLU A 39 -5.39 -7.94 3.55
C GLU A 39 -3.94 -8.05 3.04
N ALA A 40 -3.70 -7.82 1.75
CA ALA A 40 -2.36 -7.78 1.17
C ALA A 40 -1.53 -6.63 1.77
N ALA A 41 -2.14 -5.48 2.04
CA ALA A 41 -1.48 -4.34 2.67
C ALA A 41 -0.91 -4.70 4.06
N PHE A 42 -1.65 -5.45 4.88
CA PHE A 42 -1.20 -5.89 6.20
C PHE A 42 -0.12 -6.98 6.16
N LYS A 43 -0.08 -7.78 5.10
CA LYS A 43 0.94 -8.82 4.89
C LYS A 43 2.26 -8.27 4.37
N ASN A 44 2.24 -7.07 3.78
CA ASN A 44 3.45 -6.43 3.29
C ASN A 44 4.31 -5.84 4.41
N GLU A 45 5.62 -5.99 4.27
CA GLU A 45 6.61 -5.39 5.17
C GLU A 45 7.19 -4.13 4.50
N TYR A 46 7.09 -2.99 5.18
CA TYR A 46 7.54 -1.70 4.65
C TYR A 46 8.81 -1.24 5.35
N LYS A 47 9.64 -0.47 4.66
CA LYS A 47 10.73 0.26 5.32
C LYS A 47 10.13 1.45 6.07
N PRO A 48 10.42 1.61 7.37
CA PRO A 48 9.94 2.76 8.13
C PRO A 48 10.51 4.04 7.54
N ALA A 49 9.69 5.09 7.51
CA ALA A 49 10.19 6.41 7.15
C ALA A 49 11.12 6.93 8.24
N MET A 50 12.30 7.37 7.83
CA MET A 50 13.24 8.05 8.72
C MET A 50 13.20 9.54 8.43
N GLN A 51 12.85 10.34 9.44
CA GLN A 51 12.91 11.78 9.39
C GLN A 51 13.93 12.27 10.42
N GLU A 52 14.92 13.04 9.98
CA GLU A 52 16.00 13.53 10.86
C GLU A 52 16.68 12.42 11.69
N SER A 53 16.95 11.28 11.05
CA SER A 53 17.49 10.04 11.67
C SER A 53 16.61 9.41 12.76
N LYS A 54 15.33 9.81 12.87
CA LYS A 54 14.35 9.19 13.77
C LYS A 54 13.29 8.44 12.96
N PRO A 55 12.93 7.21 13.35
CA PRO A 55 11.82 6.53 12.71
C PRO A 55 10.50 7.23 13.08
N VAL A 56 9.69 7.52 12.07
CA VAL A 56 8.40 8.21 12.23
C VAL A 56 7.29 7.41 11.57
N ALA A 57 6.10 7.44 12.17
CA ALA A 57 4.92 6.84 11.58
C ALA A 57 4.43 7.72 10.41
N VAL A 58 4.20 7.11 9.25
CA VAL A 58 3.82 7.81 8.02
C VAL A 58 2.64 7.14 7.35
N TRP A 59 1.76 7.96 6.78
CA TRP A 59 0.70 7.48 5.91
C TRP A 59 1.21 7.41 4.47
N VAL A 60 1.12 6.23 3.87
CA VAL A 60 1.41 6.00 2.46
C VAL A 60 0.12 5.67 1.72
N THR A 61 -0.01 6.15 0.49
CA THR A 61 -1.10 5.76 -0.41
C THR A 61 -0.50 5.16 -1.66
N TYR A 62 -0.97 3.98 -2.05
CA TYR A 62 -0.51 3.29 -3.26
C TYR A 62 -1.69 2.65 -3.99
N LYS A 63 -1.51 2.44 -5.30
CA LYS A 63 -2.48 1.80 -6.18
C LYS A 63 -2.19 0.30 -6.25
N VAL A 64 -3.20 -0.51 -6.02
CA VAL A 64 -3.19 -1.96 -6.23
C VAL A 64 -4.00 -2.24 -7.50
N THR A 65 -3.32 -2.72 -8.53
CA THR A 65 -3.96 -3.11 -9.80
C THR A 65 -4.20 -4.61 -9.78
N PHE A 66 -5.44 -5.04 -9.89
CA PHE A 66 -5.81 -6.44 -10.08
C PHE A 66 -5.96 -6.73 -11.57
N SER A 67 -5.05 -7.53 -12.13
CA SER A 67 -5.06 -7.98 -13.51
C SER A 67 -5.24 -9.49 -13.58
N LEU A 68 -6.04 -9.97 -14.53
CA LEU A 68 -6.30 -11.40 -14.77
C LEU A 68 -5.21 -12.06 -15.64
N ASP A 69 -3.95 -11.71 -15.41
CA ASP A 69 -2.86 -12.42 -16.07
C ASP A 69 -2.75 -13.81 -15.42
N ASP A 70 -3.09 -14.85 -16.18
CA ASP A 70 -3.00 -16.26 -15.78
C ASP A 70 -1.54 -16.68 -15.68
N ASP A 71 -0.78 -16.04 -14.79
CA ASP A 71 0.59 -16.43 -14.51
C ASP A 71 0.88 -16.39 -13.02
N LYS A 72 1.27 -17.57 -12.55
CA LYS A 72 1.56 -17.92 -11.17
C LYS A 72 2.66 -17.01 -10.59
N ASP A 73 2.60 -16.86 -9.27
CA ASP A 73 3.78 -16.71 -8.42
C ASP A 73 4.66 -15.48 -8.68
N LYS A 74 4.34 -14.34 -8.04
CA LYS A 74 5.37 -13.39 -7.59
C LYS A 74 5.08 -12.89 -6.18
N ASP A 75 5.50 -13.73 -5.24
CA ASP A 75 6.14 -13.26 -4.03
C ASP A 75 7.27 -12.26 -4.38
N LYS A 76 7.38 -11.19 -3.56
CA LYS A 76 8.46 -10.20 -3.40
C LYS A 76 8.48 -8.90 -4.22
N ASP A 77 8.35 -7.82 -3.42
CA ASP A 77 9.31 -6.70 -3.33
C ASP A 77 9.51 -5.90 -4.63
N GLN A 78 8.50 -5.14 -5.06
CA GLN A 78 8.72 -4.03 -6.01
C GLN A 78 7.76 -2.87 -5.75
N ASP A 79 8.15 -1.95 -4.86
CA ASP A 79 8.25 -0.53 -5.21
C ASP A 79 8.98 0.22 -4.08
N LYS A 80 10.32 0.16 -4.12
CA LYS A 80 11.18 0.96 -3.24
C LYS A 80 11.41 2.38 -3.78
N ASP A 81 10.69 2.83 -4.82
CA ASP A 81 11.12 4.02 -5.57
C ASP A 81 10.16 5.23 -5.60
N GLN A 82 8.93 5.15 -5.08
CA GLN A 82 8.01 6.31 -5.13
C GLN A 82 7.79 7.10 -3.82
N ILE A 83 8.50 6.79 -2.73
CA ILE A 83 8.41 7.56 -1.45
C ILE A 83 9.12 8.93 -1.51
N LYS A 84 9.22 9.56 -2.69
CA LYS A 84 9.99 10.80 -2.90
C LYS A 84 9.12 12.07 -3.03
N LYS A 85 7.82 12.04 -2.69
CA LYS A 85 6.96 13.22 -2.97
C LYS A 85 5.86 13.59 -1.97
N ILE A 86 5.91 13.18 -0.70
CA ILE A 86 4.93 13.64 0.32
C ILE A 86 5.48 14.75 1.24
N GLU A 87 6.74 15.14 1.14
CA GLU A 87 7.36 16.10 2.08
C GLU A 87 7.10 17.60 1.81
N LYS A 88 6.04 17.99 1.09
CA LYS A 88 5.72 19.42 0.93
C LYS A 88 4.23 19.69 0.94
N LYS A 89 3.65 19.76 2.14
CA LYS A 89 2.58 20.70 2.53
C LYS A 89 2.20 20.49 4.00
N LYS A 90 2.92 21.15 4.90
CA LYS A 90 2.32 21.74 6.10
C LYS A 90 2.37 23.26 5.90
N PRO A 91 1.26 24.00 6.04
CA PRO A 91 1.31 25.45 6.16
C PRO A 91 2.05 25.87 7.44
#